data_AF-A0A924UY88-F1
#
_entry.id   AF-A0A924UY88-F1
#
_cell.length_a   1.000
_cell.length_b   1.000
_cell.length_c   1.000
_cell.angle_alpha   90.00
_cell.angle_beta   90.00
_cell.angle_gamma   90.00
#
_symmetry.space_group_name_H-M   'P 1'
#
loop_
_entity.id
_entity.type
_entity.pdbx_description
1 polymer ?
#
loop_
_entity_poly.entity_id
_entity_poly.type
_entity_poly.pdbx_seq_one_letter_code
_entity_poly.pdbx_strand_id
1 'polypeptide(L)' 'PAIFSNINPEMTDAAYTEKFPYVITKEVTLKNVTTASRKSLRISDNQFMFRNVKVNVQ' A
#
# COMPACT_ATOMS: atom_id res chain seq x y z
N PRO A 1 -3.10 9.64 6.12
CA PRO A 1 -3.85 9.02 4.99
C PRO A 1 -2.98 7.95 4.34
N ALA A 2 -3.56 6.80 3.99
CA ALA A 2 -2.89 5.73 3.26
C ALA A 2 -3.41 5.66 1.82
N ILE A 3 -2.57 5.23 0.87
CA ILE A 3 -2.98 4.97 -0.51
C ILE A 3 -3.84 3.70 -0.54
N PHE A 4 -3.40 2.63 0.13
CA PHE A 4 -4.10 1.36 0.22
C PHE A 4 -4.54 1.07 1.65
N SER A 5 -5.81 0.70 1.80
CA SER A 5 -6.33 0.13 3.05
C SER A 5 -5.62 -1.19 3.38
N ASN A 6 -5.53 -1.52 4.66
CA ASN A 6 -5.04 -2.83 5.08
C ASN A 6 -6.10 -3.90 4.81
N ILE A 7 -6.02 -4.54 3.64
CA ILE A 7 -6.99 -5.54 3.19
C ILE A 7 -6.66 -6.96 3.66
N ASN A 8 -5.44 -7.20 4.13
CA ASN A 8 -5.03 -8.48 4.70
C ASN A 8 -4.11 -8.23 5.92
N PRO A 9 -4.68 -7.95 7.11
CA PRO A 9 -3.90 -7.55 8.29
C PRO A 9 -2.96 -8.62 8.83
N GLU A 10 -3.22 -9.90 8.53
CA GLU A 10 -2.43 -11.03 9.00
C GLU A 10 -1.15 -11.24 8.16
N MET A 11 -1.10 -10.72 6.94
CA MET A 11 0.07 -10.82 6.06
C MET A 11 1.16 -9.84 6.50
N THR A 12 1.84 -10.16 7.60
CA THR A 12 2.87 -9.30 8.23
C THR A 12 4.30 -9.75 7.92
N ASP A 13 4.48 -10.99 7.44
CA ASP A 13 5.78 -11.58 7.14
C ASP A 13 5.73 -12.61 5.99
N ALA A 14 6.90 -13.16 5.66
CA ALA A 14 7.06 -14.08 4.54
C ALA A 14 6.57 -15.52 4.82
N ALA A 15 6.27 -15.85 6.09
CA ALA A 15 5.73 -17.15 6.47
C ALA A 15 4.21 -17.22 6.26
N TYR A 16 3.55 -16.06 6.15
CA TYR A 16 2.12 -15.99 5.87
C TYR A 16 1.75 -16.68 4.56
N THR A 17 0.80 -17.61 4.62
CA THR A 17 0.30 -18.34 3.46
C THR A 17 -1.12 -17.89 3.13
N GLU A 18 -1.29 -17.25 1.97
CA GLU A 18 -2.60 -16.86 1.46
C GLU A 18 -3.41 -18.07 1.00
N LYS A 19 -4.63 -18.23 1.52
CA LYS A 19 -5.57 -19.24 1.02
C LYS A 19 -6.18 -18.83 -0.32
N PHE A 20 -6.36 -17.54 -0.54
CA PHE A 20 -6.88 -16.94 -1.75
C PHE A 20 -5.97 -15.75 -2.12
N PRO A 21 -5.11 -15.87 -3.14
CA PRO A 21 -4.14 -14.82 -3.46
C PRO A 21 -4.81 -13.53 -3.93
N TYR A 22 -4.39 -12.40 -3.37
CA TYR A 22 -4.81 -11.09 -3.87
C TYR A 22 -3.98 -10.66 -5.07
N VAL A 23 -4.61 -9.99 -6.04
CA VAL A 23 -3.87 -9.29 -7.10
C VAL A 23 -3.39 -7.96 -6.55
N ILE A 24 -2.09 -7.86 -6.27
CA ILE A 24 -1.48 -6.66 -5.69
C ILE A 24 -1.06 -5.69 -6.80
N THR A 25 -1.41 -4.42 -6.65
CA THR A 25 -0.97 -3.32 -7.51
C THR A 25 0.56 -3.27 -7.58
N LYS A 26 1.13 -3.10 -8.79
CA LYS A 26 2.59 -3.02 -8.97
C LYS A 26 3.13 -1.60 -8.91
N GLU A 27 2.35 -0.64 -9.41
CA GLU A 27 2.78 0.75 -9.53
C GLU A 27 1.59 1.70 -9.38
N VAL A 28 1.83 2.84 -8.74
CA VAL A 28 0.89 3.95 -8.64
C VAL A 28 1.60 5.24 -9.02
N THR A 29 0.96 6.05 -9.86
CA THR A 29 1.39 7.43 -10.14
C THR A 29 0.44 8.39 -9.44
N LEU A 30 0.98 9.23 -8.56
CA LEU A 30 0.26 10.31 -7.89
C LEU A 30 0.53 11.60 -8.66
N LYS A 31 -0.46 12.11 -9.38
CA LYS A 31 -0.36 13.36 -10.13
C LYS A 31 -1.17 14.46 -9.45
N ASN A 32 -0.51 15.54 -9.04
CA ASN A 32 -1.16 16.69 -8.39
C ASN A 32 -1.97 16.33 -7.13
N VAL A 33 -1.50 15.34 -6.34
CA VAL A 33 -2.21 14.88 -5.14
C VAL A 33 -1.71 15.64 -3.92
N THR A 34 -2.63 16.23 -3.16
CA THR A 34 -2.34 16.89 -1.87
C THR A 34 -3.28 16.37 -0.79
N THR A 35 -2.90 16.52 0.48
CA THR A 35 -3.76 16.11 1.62
C THR A 35 -4.21 17.35 2.40
N ALA A 36 -5.51 17.45 2.67
CA ALA A 36 -6.05 18.55 3.48
C ALA A 36 -5.42 18.60 4.88
N SER A 37 -5.12 17.43 5.45
CA SER A 37 -4.45 17.29 6.76
C SER A 37 -2.98 17.74 6.77
N ARG A 38 -2.38 18.02 5.61
CA ARG A 38 -0.93 18.27 5.41
C ARG A 38 0.00 17.13 5.85
N LYS A 39 -0.54 15.99 6.27
CA LYS A 39 0.23 14.79 6.60
C LYS A 39 0.69 14.12 5.30
N SER A 40 1.92 13.60 5.32
CA SER A 40 2.45 12.78 4.25
C SER A 40 1.56 11.57 3.97
N LEU A 41 1.47 11.20 2.68
CA LEU A 41 0.82 9.95 2.26
C LEU A 41 1.76 8.79 2.56
N ARG A 42 1.20 7.72 3.13
CA ARG A 42 1.88 6.43 3.30
C ARG A 42 1.28 5.41 2.34
N ILE A 43 2.02 4.37 2.01
CA ILE A 43 1.56 3.33 1.08
C ILE A 43 0.38 2.57 1.71
N SER A 44 0.56 1.98 2.88
CA SER A 44 -0.47 1.28 3.64
C SER A 44 -0.09 1.19 5.11
N ASP A 45 -1.04 0.81 5.96
CA ASP A 45 -0.78 0.36 7.32
C ASP A 45 -0.17 -1.05 7.34
N ASN A 46 -0.42 -1.88 6.32
CA ASN A 46 0.32 -3.13 6.10
C ASN A 46 1.48 -2.88 5.13
N GLN A 47 2.66 -2.58 5.68
CA GLN A 47 3.85 -2.33 4.88
C GLN A 47 4.35 -3.60 4.18
N PHE A 48 4.14 -4.78 4.76
CA PHE A 48 4.65 -6.03 4.19
C PHE A 48 3.92 -6.38 2.90
N MET A 49 2.59 -6.38 2.90
CA MET A 49 1.78 -6.68 1.71
C MET A 49 2.13 -5.76 0.53
N PHE A 50 2.30 -4.47 0.78
CA PHE A 50 2.53 -3.46 -0.25
C PHE A 50 4.00 -3.04 -0.41
N ARG A 51 4.96 -3.80 0.14
CA ARG A 51 6.40 -3.44 0.14
C ARG A 51 7.02 -3.30 -1.26
N ASN A 52 6.42 -3.94 -2.26
CA ASN A 52 6.91 -3.97 -3.64
C ASN A 52 6.18 -2.99 -4.56
N VAL A 53 5.25 -2.17 -4.05
CA VAL A 53 4.55 -1.18 -4.87
C VAL A 53 5.48 -0.01 -5.16
N LYS A 54 5.68 0.29 -6.45
CA LYS A 54 6.38 1.50 -6.88
C LYS A 54 5.42 2.69 -6.81
N VAL A 55 5.86 3.76 -6.15
CA VAL A 55 5.07 5.00 -6.07
C VAL A 55 5.85 6.12 -6.75
N ASN A 56 5.27 6.61 -7.85
CA ASN A 56 5.80 7.73 -8.60
C ASN A 56 4.97 8.97 -8.28
N VAL A 57 5.62 10.05 -7.86
CA VAL A 57 4.95 11.33 -7.56
C VAL A 57 5.30 12.32 -8.67
N GLN A 58 4.27 12.98 -9.22
CA GLN A 58 4.36 13.95 -10.31
C GLN A 58 3.63 15.25 -9.95
#